data_AF-A0AAN0M1I9-F1
#
_entry.id   AF-A0AAN0M1I9-F1
#
_cell.length_a   1.000
_cell.length_b   1.000
_cell.length_c   1.000
_cell.angle_alpha   90.00
_cell.angle_beta   90.00
_cell.angle_gamma   90.00
#
_symmetry.space_group_name_H-M   'P 1'
#
loop_
_entity.id
_entity.type
_entity.pdbx_description
1 polymer ?
#
loop_
_entity_poly.entity_id
_entity_poly.type
_entity_poly.pdbx_seq_one_letter_code
_entity_poly.pdbx_strand_id
1 'polypeptide(L)' 'MEDFTTVIPYEPFEIEGIHIMPIKTSHDDAYSVGYVLDDGKRKLVYMTDTGYVKETDLVYLRNAITIF' A
#
# COMPACT_ATOMS: atom_id res chain seq x y z
N MET A 1 -14.05 23.43 -5.50
CA MET A 1 -14.21 21.98 -5.68
C MET A 1 -12.86 21.41 -5.28
N GLU A 2 -12.79 20.58 -4.24
CA GLU A 2 -11.51 19.98 -3.85
C GLU A 2 -11.14 18.94 -4.90
N ASP A 3 -9.93 19.04 -5.45
CA ASP A 3 -9.38 18.01 -6.33
C ASP A 3 -8.96 16.83 -5.47
N PHE A 4 -9.60 15.69 -5.70
CA PHE A 4 -9.24 14.42 -5.06
C PHE A 4 -8.78 13.42 -6.13
N THR A 5 -7.80 12.61 -5.76
CA THR A 5 -7.33 11.50 -6.60
C THR A 5 -7.84 10.18 -6.01
N THR A 6 -8.50 9.38 -6.83
CA THR A 6 -8.89 8.02 -6.45
C THR A 6 -7.65 7.12 -6.41
N VAL A 7 -7.46 6.41 -5.31
CA VAL A 7 -6.41 5.39 -5.19
C VAL A 7 -6.91 4.09 -5.81
N ILE A 8 -6.16 3.58 -6.79
CA ILE A 8 -6.43 2.31 -7.46
C ILE A 8 -5.42 1.25 -6.97
N PRO A 9 -5.86 0.03 -6.61
CA PRO A 9 -4.94 -1.02 -6.19
C PRO A 9 -3.85 -1.28 -7.23
N TYR A 10 -2.60 -1.39 -6.76
CA TYR A 10 -1.40 -1.64 -7.56
C TYR A 10 -1.06 -0.52 -8.57
N GLU A 11 -1.71 0.64 -8.51
CA GLU A 11 -1.31 1.83 -9.25
C GLU A 11 -0.49 2.75 -8.32
N PRO A 12 0.84 2.83 -8.50
CA PRO A 12 1.69 3.63 -7.62
C PRO A 12 1.53 5.12 -7.87
N PHE A 13 1.73 5.90 -6.82
CA PHE A 13 1.78 7.36 -6.88
C PHE A 13 2.84 7.92 -5.93
N GLU A 14 3.10 9.21 -6.03
CA GLU A 14 4.09 9.91 -5.21
C GLU A 14 3.46 11.10 -4.49
N ILE A 15 3.83 11.28 -3.23
CA ILE A 15 3.50 12.48 -2.44
C ILE A 15 4.77 12.95 -1.77
N GLU A 16 5.22 14.18 -2.08
CA GLU A 16 6.35 14.84 -1.40
C GLU A 16 7.62 13.96 -1.32
N GLY A 17 7.94 13.24 -2.40
CA GLY A 17 9.10 12.34 -2.47
C GLY A 17 8.93 10.98 -1.79
N ILE A 18 7.74 10.66 -1.27
CA ILE A 18 7.39 9.33 -0.76
C ILE A 18 6.72 8.55 -1.89
N HIS A 19 7.31 7.42 -2.27
CA HIS A 19 6.74 6.50 -3.23
C HIS A 19 5.72 5.61 -2.52
N ILE A 20 4.51 5.55 -3.06
CA ILE A 20 3.37 4.87 -2.44
C ILE A 20 2.88 3.79 -3.40
N MET A 21 2.89 2.54 -2.93
CA MET A 21 2.31 1.39 -3.63
C MET A 21 1.11 0.85 -2.86
N PRO A 22 -0.12 1.07 -3.36
CA PRO A 22 -1.33 0.47 -2.79
C PRO A 22 -1.39 -1.02 -3.09
N ILE A 23 -1.58 -1.85 -2.07
CA ILE A 23 -1.71 -3.30 -2.20
C ILE A 23 -3.12 -3.69 -1.79
N LYS A 24 -3.80 -4.48 -2.64
CA LYS A 24 -5.15 -4.96 -2.36
C LYS A 24 -5.17 -5.79 -1.07
N THR A 25 -6.07 -5.47 -0.15
CA THR A 25 -6.33 -6.32 1.02
C THR A 25 -7.10 -7.58 0.63
N SER A 26 -7.25 -8.53 1.55
CA SER A 26 -8.04 -9.74 1.33
C SER A 26 -9.57 -9.53 1.29
N HIS A 27 -10.05 -8.32 1.54
CA HIS A 27 -11.49 -8.01 1.60
C HIS A 27 -12.14 -7.95 0.22
N ASP A 28 -13.43 -8.29 0.17
CA ASP A 28 -14.27 -8.23 -1.03
C ASP A 28 -14.83 -6.82 -1.27
N ASP A 29 -13.94 -5.83 -1.20
CA ASP A 29 -14.22 -4.43 -1.55
C ASP A 29 -13.24 -4.04 -2.66
N ALA A 30 -13.66 -3.33 -3.70
CA ALA A 30 -12.79 -2.97 -4.84
C ALA A 30 -11.67 -1.97 -4.48
N TYR A 31 -11.83 -1.17 -3.43
CA TYR A 31 -10.92 -0.06 -3.07
C TYR A 31 -10.19 -0.24 -1.73
N SER A 32 -10.51 -1.29 -0.96
CA SER A 32 -9.71 -1.61 0.24
C SER A 32 -8.25 -1.94 -0.10
N VAL A 33 -7.31 -1.15 0.42
CA VAL A 33 -5.87 -1.27 0.18
C VAL A 33 -5.07 -1.04 1.46
N GLY A 34 -3.95 -1.76 1.60
CA GLY A 34 -2.84 -1.36 2.46
C GLY A 34 -1.82 -0.56 1.65
N TYR A 35 -0.93 0.15 2.33
CA TYR A 35 0.03 1.05 1.69
C TYR A 35 1.45 0.61 1.98
N VAL A 36 2.26 0.51 0.93
CA VAL A 36 3.72 0.44 1.06
C VAL A 36 4.26 1.84 0.77
N LEU A 37 4.92 2.42 1.76
CA LEU A 37 5.51 3.74 1.77
C LEU A 37 7.03 3.61 1.72
N ASP A 38 7.69 4.25 0.78
CA ASP A 38 9.13 4.20 0.61
C ASP A 38 9.71 5.60 0.37
N ASP A 39 10.67 6.04 1.20
CA ASP A 39 11.38 7.32 1.06
C ASP A 39 12.77 7.15 0.37
N GLY A 40 13.03 5.98 -0.19
CA GLY A 40 14.32 5.57 -0.77
C GLY A 40 15.37 5.13 0.26
N LYS A 41 15.11 5.31 1.56
CA LYS A 41 16.00 4.91 2.67
C LYS A 41 15.34 3.88 3.59
N ARG A 42 14.03 4.00 3.79
CA ARG A 42 13.23 3.19 4.69
C ARG A 42 11.90 2.87 4.03
N LYS A 43 11.41 1.68 4.35
CA LYS A 43 10.12 1.17 3.86
C LYS A 43 9.21 0.87 5.03
N LEU A 44 7.96 1.33 4.93
CA LEU A 44 6.88 1.05 5.87
C LEU A 44 5.72 0.43 5.11
N VAL A 45 5.23 -0.72 5.58
CA VAL A 45 3.94 -1.27 5.16
C VAL A 45 2.92 -0.96 6.24
N TYR A 46 1.86 -0.25 5.88
CA TYR A 46 0.73 0.04 6.74
C TYR A 46 -0.51 -0.63 6.15
N MET A 47 -0.94 -1.74 6.75
CA MET A 47 -2.01 -2.59 6.20
C MET A 47 -2.94 -3.09 7.30
N THR A 48 -3.98 -2.32 7.58
CA THR A 48 -5.00 -2.66 8.58
C THR A 48 -6.12 -3.52 7.98
N ASP A 49 -6.83 -4.25 8.84
CA ASP A 49 -8.02 -5.03 8.48
C ASP A 49 -7.76 -5.96 7.28
N THR A 50 -6.70 -6.77 7.38
CA THR A 50 -6.38 -7.81 6.41
C THR A 50 -6.37 -9.17 7.08
N GLY A 51 -7.07 -10.15 6.48
CA GLY A 51 -7.09 -11.53 6.97
C GLY A 51 -5.87 -12.33 6.53
N TYR A 52 -5.30 -11.97 5.37
CA TYR A 52 -4.06 -12.53 4.86
C TYR A 52 -3.45 -11.62 3.78
N VAL A 53 -2.15 -11.79 3.53
CA VAL A 53 -1.46 -11.17 2.38
C VAL A 53 -1.28 -12.23 1.30
N LYS A 54 -1.65 -11.92 0.05
CA LYS A 54 -1.43 -12.83 -1.09
C LYS A 54 0.05 -13.12 -1.24
N GLU A 55 0.40 -14.36 -1.56
CA GLU A 55 1.81 -14.77 -1.71
C GLU A 55 2.54 -13.94 -2.78
N THR A 56 1.85 -13.58 -3.86
CA THR A 56 2.34 -12.70 -4.92
C THR A 56 2.74 -11.32 -4.42
N ASP A 57 2.13 -10.85 -3.34
CA ASP A 57 2.28 -9.49 -2.82
C ASP A 57 3.34 -9.43 -1.71
N LEU A 58 3.83 -10.57 -1.23
CA LEU A 58 4.90 -10.63 -0.22
C LEU A 58 6.19 -9.96 -0.68
N VAL A 59 6.40 -9.82 -2.00
CA VAL A 59 7.53 -9.06 -2.56
C VAL A 59 7.54 -7.61 -2.08
N TYR A 60 6.36 -7.00 -1.87
CA TYR A 60 6.24 -5.60 -1.47
C TYR A 60 6.56 -5.37 0.00
N LEU A 61 6.44 -6.41 0.84
CA LEU A 61 6.70 -6.34 2.29
C LEU A 61 8.18 -6.53 2.64
N ARG A 62 9.03 -6.87 1.67
CA ARG A 62 10.46 -7.14 1.92
C ARG A 62 11.20 -5.89 2.41
N ASN A 63 12.01 -6.08 3.45
CA ASN A 63 12.82 -5.04 4.10
C ASN A 63 11.98 -3.84 4.59
N ALA A 64 10.72 -4.08 4.94
CA ALA A 64 9.82 -3.08 5.49
C ALA A 64 9.62 -3.28 6.99
N ILE A 65 9.47 -2.19 7.71
CA ILE A 65 8.74 -2.22 8.98
C ILE A 65 7.27 -2.41 8.61
N THR A 66 6.58 -3.37 9.22
CA THR A 66 5.19 -3.68 8.88
C THR A 66 4.29 -3.47 10.09
N ILE A 67 3.18 -2.77 9.87
CA ILE A 67 2.13 -2.53 10.87
C ILE A 67 0.83 -3.09 10.27
N PHE A 68 0.21 -4.01 11.01
CA PHE A 68 -1.10 -4.62 10.73
C PHE A 68 -2.16 -4.09 11.69
#